data_AF-A0A536UDR6-F1
#
_entry.id   AF-A0A536UDR6-F1
#
_cell.length_a   1.000
_cell.length_b   1.000
_cell.length_c   1.000
_cell.angle_alpha   90.00
_cell.angle_beta   90.00
_cell.angle_gamma   90.00
#
_symmetry.space_group_name_H-M   'P 1'
#
loop_
_entity.id
_entity.type
_entity.pdbx_description
1 polymer ?
#
loop_
_entity_poly.entity_id
_entity_poly.type
_entity_poly.pdbx_seq_one_letter_code
_entity_poly.pdbx_strand_id
1 'polypeptide(L)'
;MPSQWYLHPAILDGALQLALASVPMDEERDAKYLPVHIERVLWVRPAHGEVLCRVSNVHHQDVRSYADIELFTPAGEPVAAMYGSCCLRKEQAYRLTSSPASLYREEWAETEGGSTRIVGDREAWVVCGSSTDGALSAAMTAARLRAVACGLSDVPPDAERIIVCAWTGEYVEPSAETVLDADWPLVQLAQSLAAHPRPVRLLLVTAGATWGQPGMASRVDLQQATLAALLRTIATELPHVQCRLLDLDPETPQQHIAQTLRELLSDAHESEVSHRGGLRFAQRIGLQQLHELSPRLLPARRTLQADFHLESAAPGNVDELHWVESLAAPLGEGEVEIEVRAAGLNFRDVLKGLDLYPLNPAEARTFGDECAGIVRRVAPGVTSVAPGEAVVAVAPGCFGSLVRVHSLLVAPKPARLTFEEAASIPIAFLTAEYALNDLARLTAGETVLIHAAAGGVGLAAVQVAQRCGATVLGTASPEKHHFLLESGVAHAFHSRELSF
;
A
#
# COMPACT_ATOMS: atom_id res chain seq x y z
N MET A 1 -29.82 34.69 -28.64
CA MET A 1 -29.50 34.92 -27.22
C MET A 1 -28.33 35.88 -27.18
N PRO A 2 -28.42 37.08 -26.56
CA PRO A 2 -27.23 37.90 -26.35
C PRO A 2 -26.31 37.12 -25.40
N SER A 3 -25.08 36.89 -25.81
CA SER A 3 -24.10 36.11 -25.04
C SER A 3 -23.87 36.75 -23.67
N GLN A 4 -24.12 35.99 -22.60
CA GLN A 4 -23.97 36.41 -21.19
C GLN A 4 -22.53 36.75 -20.75
N TRP A 5 -21.56 36.65 -21.66
CA TRP A 5 -20.14 36.73 -21.33
C TRP A 5 -19.47 37.86 -22.11
N TYR A 6 -18.70 38.69 -21.40
CA TYR A 6 -17.87 39.72 -22.01
C TYR A 6 -16.69 39.10 -22.79
N LEU A 7 -16.11 38.03 -22.23
CA LEU A 7 -15.18 37.11 -22.90
C LEU A 7 -15.53 35.70 -22.41
N HIS A 8 -15.54 34.72 -23.32
CA HIS A 8 -15.83 33.35 -22.93
C HIS A 8 -14.70 32.76 -22.07
N PRO A 9 -14.98 32.08 -20.94
CA PRO A 9 -13.93 31.53 -20.06
C PRO A 9 -12.93 30.61 -20.78
N ALA A 10 -13.37 29.85 -21.78
CA ALA A 10 -12.47 29.01 -22.59
C ALA A 10 -11.44 29.81 -23.41
N ILE A 11 -11.78 31.03 -23.85
CA ILE A 11 -10.82 31.91 -24.56
C ILE A 11 -9.77 32.43 -23.58
N LEU A 12 -10.21 32.79 -22.37
CA LEU A 12 -9.31 33.18 -21.28
C LEU A 12 -8.36 32.04 -20.89
N ASP A 13 -8.89 30.83 -20.73
CA ASP A 13 -8.10 29.64 -20.41
C ASP A 13 -7.09 29.31 -21.52
N GLY A 14 -7.48 29.38 -22.79
CA GLY A 14 -6.56 29.21 -23.92
C GLY A 14 -5.43 30.26 -23.95
N ALA A 15 -5.71 31.50 -23.52
CA ALA A 15 -4.70 32.54 -23.41
C ALA A 15 -3.70 32.27 -22.28
N LEU A 16 -4.16 31.73 -21.14
CA LEU A 16 -3.30 31.29 -20.04
C LEU A 16 -2.46 30.07 -20.42
N GLN A 17 -3.01 29.14 -21.19
CA GLN A 17 -2.24 28.00 -21.73
C GLN A 17 -1.10 28.47 -22.65
N LEU A 18 -1.31 29.52 -23.45
CA LEU A 18 -0.25 30.10 -24.28
C LEU A 18 0.89 30.71 -23.44
N ALA A 19 0.55 31.33 -22.30
CA ALA A 19 1.56 31.83 -21.37
C ALA A 19 2.45 30.71 -20.82
N LEU A 20 1.85 29.54 -20.54
CA LEU A 20 2.57 28.33 -20.11
C LEU A 20 3.37 27.66 -21.22
N ALA A 21 2.98 27.81 -22.48
CA ALA A 21 3.75 27.32 -23.63
C ALA A 21 5.04 28.14 -23.89
N SER A 22 5.17 29.31 -23.28
CA SER A 22 6.33 30.21 -23.40
C SER A 22 7.46 29.86 -22.42
N VAL A 23 7.29 28.80 -21.62
CA VAL A 23 8.25 28.30 -20.64
C VAL A 23 9.34 27.49 -21.36
N PRO A 24 10.64 27.73 -21.09
CA PRO A 24 11.71 26.98 -21.73
C PRO A 24 11.55 25.47 -21.50
N MET A 25 11.67 24.70 -22.58
CA MET A 25 11.38 23.26 -22.68
C MET A 25 12.39 22.33 -21.99
N ASP A 26 13.36 22.88 -21.27
CA ASP A 26 14.45 22.10 -20.69
C ASP A 26 14.12 21.69 -19.25
N GLU A 27 14.04 20.37 -19.06
CA GLU A 27 13.85 19.55 -17.84
C GLU A 27 12.43 19.26 -17.33
N GLU A 28 11.38 20.01 -17.70
CA GLU A 28 10.07 19.92 -17.01
C GLU A 28 8.85 19.66 -17.91
N ARG A 29 8.91 18.66 -18.81
CA ARG A 29 7.78 18.31 -19.72
C ARG A 29 6.46 17.96 -19.01
N ASP A 30 6.49 17.53 -17.74
CA ASP A 30 5.32 17.05 -16.99
C ASP A 30 4.89 17.97 -15.83
N ALA A 31 5.51 19.14 -15.69
CA ALA A 31 5.13 20.10 -14.65
C ALA A 31 3.73 20.67 -14.93
N LYS A 32 2.81 20.49 -13.99
CA LYS A 32 1.44 21.02 -14.08
C LYS A 32 1.41 22.40 -13.42
N TYR A 33 1.03 23.41 -14.19
CA TYR A 33 0.82 24.76 -13.70
C TYR A 33 -0.67 25.07 -13.60
N LEU A 34 -1.06 25.79 -12.55
CA LEU A 34 -2.42 26.24 -12.34
C LEU A 34 -2.45 27.77 -12.26
N PRO A 35 -3.35 28.46 -12.98
CA PRO A 35 -3.53 29.89 -12.81
C PRO A 35 -4.09 30.16 -11.41
N VAL A 36 -3.39 30.97 -10.62
CA VAL A 36 -3.76 31.26 -9.22
C VAL A 36 -4.08 32.72 -8.98
N HIS A 37 -3.58 33.62 -9.82
CA HIS A 37 -3.71 35.06 -9.60
C HIS A 37 -3.57 35.84 -10.90
N ILE A 38 -4.30 36.95 -11.02
CA ILE A 38 -4.11 37.98 -12.05
C ILE A 38 -4.17 39.33 -11.33
N GLU A 39 -3.10 40.12 -11.42
CA GLU A 39 -2.99 41.39 -10.70
C GLU A 39 -3.97 42.43 -11.23
N ARG A 40 -4.08 42.56 -12.56
CA ARG A 40 -4.95 43.55 -13.19
C ARG A 40 -5.58 43.04 -14.47
N VAL A 41 -6.89 43.21 -14.59
CA VAL A 41 -7.65 42.90 -15.81
C VAL A 41 -8.28 44.18 -16.37
N LEU A 42 -8.05 44.45 -17.65
CA LEU A 42 -8.65 45.54 -18.42
C LEU A 42 -9.56 44.95 -19.49
N TRP A 43 -10.81 45.39 -19.49
CA TRP A 43 -11.82 45.00 -20.47
C TRP A 43 -12.07 46.15 -21.43
N VAL A 44 -11.79 45.98 -22.72
CA VAL A 44 -11.94 47.04 -23.73
C VAL A 44 -13.23 46.86 -24.51
N ARG A 45 -13.48 45.66 -25.02
CA ARG A 45 -14.69 45.33 -25.78
C ARG A 45 -15.05 43.85 -25.63
N PRO A 46 -16.32 43.48 -25.79
CA PRO A 46 -16.69 42.07 -25.87
C PRO A 46 -16.11 41.44 -27.14
N ALA A 47 -15.72 40.17 -27.06
CA ALA A 47 -15.30 39.39 -28.21
C ALA A 47 -15.98 38.02 -28.21
N HIS A 48 -16.45 37.62 -29.40
CA HIS A 48 -17.14 36.36 -29.63
C HIS A 48 -16.47 35.65 -30.81
N GLY A 49 -15.91 34.47 -30.57
CA GLY A 49 -15.16 33.71 -31.58
C GLY A 49 -13.66 33.88 -31.44
N GLU A 50 -12.97 34.06 -32.57
CA GLU A 50 -11.51 34.07 -32.64
C GLU A 50 -10.92 35.36 -32.07
N VAL A 51 -9.87 35.23 -31.26
CA VAL A 51 -9.04 36.32 -30.77
C VAL A 51 -7.58 35.99 -31.00
N LEU A 52 -6.77 37.02 -31.25
CA LEU A 52 -5.32 36.92 -31.26
C LEU A 52 -4.81 37.17 -29.84
N CYS A 53 -3.95 36.28 -29.35
CA CYS A 53 -3.35 36.39 -28.02
C CYS A 53 -1.87 36.74 -28.14
N ARG A 54 -1.44 37.77 -27.43
CA ARG A 54 -0.04 38.12 -27.22
C ARG A 54 0.33 37.88 -25.77
N VAL A 55 1.39 37.13 -25.56
CA VAL A 55 2.00 36.92 -24.25
C VAL A 55 3.32 37.68 -24.21
N SER A 56 3.59 38.37 -23.11
CA SER A 56 4.83 39.13 -22.88
C SER A 56 5.25 39.08 -21.41
N ASN A 57 6.44 39.60 -21.10
CA ASN A 57 6.97 39.69 -19.73
C ASN A 57 6.99 38.35 -18.97
N VAL A 58 7.23 37.25 -19.70
CA VAL A 58 7.29 35.92 -19.12
C VAL A 58 8.53 35.79 -18.25
N HIS A 59 8.35 35.51 -16.97
CA HIS A 59 9.45 35.27 -16.04
C HIS A 59 9.06 34.28 -14.94
N HIS A 60 10.08 33.70 -14.32
CA HIS A 60 9.91 32.63 -13.34
C HIS A 60 10.59 32.99 -12.03
N GLN A 61 9.91 32.66 -10.94
CA GLN A 61 10.44 32.78 -9.59
C GLN A 61 9.96 31.59 -8.78
N ASP A 62 10.89 30.72 -8.40
CA ASP A 62 10.63 29.48 -7.66
C ASP A 62 9.55 28.60 -8.33
N VAL A 63 8.43 28.37 -7.63
CA VAL A 63 7.27 27.61 -8.11
C VAL A 63 6.27 28.49 -8.88
N ARG A 64 6.59 29.74 -9.23
CA ARG A 64 5.67 30.67 -9.89
C ARG A 64 6.16 31.06 -11.27
N SER A 65 5.24 31.12 -12.21
CA SER A 65 5.43 31.68 -13.55
C SER A 65 4.51 32.87 -13.72
N TYR A 66 5.06 33.99 -14.18
CA TYR A 66 4.35 35.23 -14.40
C TYR A 66 4.34 35.57 -15.89
N ALA A 67 3.24 36.16 -16.36
CA ALA A 67 3.10 36.64 -17.73
C ALA A 67 2.05 37.76 -17.84
N ASP A 68 2.25 38.62 -18.83
CA ASP A 68 1.25 39.60 -19.27
C ASP A 68 0.58 39.09 -20.55
N ILE A 69 -0.75 39.16 -20.60
CA ILE A 69 -1.56 38.59 -21.68
C ILE A 69 -2.45 39.69 -22.27
N GLU A 70 -2.36 39.89 -23.57
CA GLU A 70 -3.16 40.87 -24.29
C GLU A 70 -3.91 40.20 -25.43
N LEU A 71 -5.21 40.48 -25.53
CA LEU A 71 -6.13 39.89 -26.49
C LEU A 71 -6.57 40.93 -27.50
N PHE A 72 -6.59 40.54 -28.78
CA PHE A 72 -6.98 41.38 -29.91
C PHE A 72 -8.01 40.67 -30.78
N THR A 73 -8.81 41.42 -31.52
CA THR A 73 -9.61 40.88 -32.62
C THR A 73 -8.69 40.44 -33.78
N PRO A 74 -9.16 39.62 -34.73
CA PRO A 74 -8.38 39.31 -35.94
C PRO A 74 -7.99 40.55 -36.76
N ALA A 75 -8.71 41.66 -36.60
CA ALA A 75 -8.40 42.95 -37.22
C ALA A 75 -7.34 43.77 -36.44
N GLY A 76 -6.81 43.23 -35.33
CA GLY A 76 -5.78 43.87 -34.51
C GLY A 76 -6.30 44.85 -33.46
N GLU A 77 -7.61 44.88 -33.19
CA GLU A 77 -8.19 45.80 -32.22
C GLU A 77 -8.16 45.23 -30.80
N PRO A 78 -7.86 46.02 -29.75
CA PRO A 78 -7.74 45.51 -28.38
C PRO A 78 -9.08 45.04 -27.81
N VAL A 79 -9.07 43.85 -27.21
CA VAL A 79 -10.20 43.16 -26.56
C VAL A 79 -10.08 43.23 -25.04
N ALA A 80 -8.97 42.72 -24.50
CA ALA A 80 -8.70 42.71 -23.07
C ALA A 80 -7.18 42.65 -22.82
N ALA A 81 -6.76 43.06 -21.63
CA ALA A 81 -5.37 42.91 -21.18
C ALA A 81 -5.33 42.44 -19.72
N MET A 82 -4.42 41.53 -19.41
CA MET A 82 -4.24 40.92 -18.11
C MET A 82 -2.78 41.03 -17.74
N TYR A 83 -2.49 41.91 -16.79
CA TYR A 83 -1.14 42.17 -16.32
C TYR A 83 -0.90 41.44 -15.00
N GLY A 84 0.31 40.89 -14.83
CA GLY A 84 0.69 40.14 -13.64
C GLY A 84 -0.08 38.82 -13.49
N SER A 85 -0.36 38.13 -14.59
CA SER A 85 -0.97 36.78 -14.53
C SER A 85 0.05 35.80 -13.97
N CYS A 86 -0.31 35.08 -12.92
CA CYS A 86 0.56 34.19 -12.17
C CYS A 86 0.00 32.77 -12.16
N CYS A 87 0.81 31.83 -12.62
CA CYS A 87 0.56 30.41 -12.50
C CYS A 87 1.48 29.80 -11.45
N LEU A 88 0.90 28.99 -10.56
CA LEU A 88 1.64 28.23 -9.56
C LEU A 88 1.93 26.84 -10.12
N ARG A 89 3.19 26.43 -10.06
CA ARG A 89 3.60 25.04 -10.25
C ARG A 89 2.98 24.25 -9.13
N LYS A 90 2.10 23.31 -9.50
CA LYS A 90 1.67 22.29 -8.56
C LYS A 90 2.88 21.40 -8.38
N GLU A 91 3.51 21.46 -7.19
CA GLU A 91 4.38 20.37 -6.77
C GLU A 91 3.56 19.09 -6.95
N GLN A 92 3.96 18.27 -7.92
CA GLN A 92 3.74 16.87 -7.74
C GLN A 92 4.54 16.58 -6.48
N ALA A 93 3.84 16.39 -5.36
CA ALA A 93 4.43 15.64 -4.27
C ALA A 93 5.14 14.49 -4.97
N TYR A 94 6.45 14.38 -4.77
CA TYR A 94 7.19 13.15 -5.04
C TYR A 94 6.52 12.09 -4.16
N ARG A 95 5.33 11.65 -4.56
CA ARG A 95 4.85 10.35 -4.22
C ARG A 95 5.95 9.48 -4.78
N LEU A 96 6.54 8.68 -3.91
CA LEU A 96 7.34 7.52 -4.30
C LEU A 96 6.60 6.58 -5.29
N THR A 97 5.39 6.92 -5.75
CA THR A 97 4.67 6.31 -6.87
C THR A 97 5.20 6.70 -8.26
N SER A 98 6.14 7.66 -8.41
CA SER A 98 6.68 8.04 -9.72
C SER A 98 7.98 7.32 -10.10
N SER A 99 8.35 6.24 -9.42
CA SER A 99 9.09 5.21 -10.13
C SER A 99 8.07 4.41 -10.93
N PRO A 100 8.07 4.44 -12.27
CA PRO A 100 7.37 3.45 -13.08
C PRO A 100 8.07 2.09 -12.98
N ALA A 101 8.83 1.81 -11.91
CA ALA A 101 9.29 0.47 -11.57
C ALA A 101 8.07 -0.35 -11.09
N SER A 102 7.13 -0.58 -11.99
CA SER A 102 6.29 -1.75 -11.92
C SER A 102 7.23 -2.94 -12.01
N LEU A 103 7.24 -3.76 -10.97
CA LEU A 103 7.91 -5.05 -11.04
C LEU A 103 6.95 -6.01 -11.74
N TYR A 104 7.50 -6.94 -12.52
CA TYR A 104 6.70 -8.07 -12.97
C TYR A 104 6.58 -9.07 -11.82
N ARG A 105 5.37 -9.59 -11.62
CA ARG A 105 5.10 -10.66 -10.67
C ARG A 105 4.42 -11.82 -11.41
N GLU A 106 4.84 -13.04 -11.09
CA GLU A 106 4.11 -14.23 -11.48
C GLU A 106 2.86 -14.39 -10.60
N GLU A 107 1.71 -14.55 -11.23
CA GLU A 107 0.42 -14.71 -10.57
C GLU A 107 -0.29 -15.95 -11.09
N TRP A 108 -1.14 -16.54 -10.25
CA TRP A 108 -1.96 -17.68 -10.61
C TRP A 108 -3.42 -17.26 -10.61
N ALA A 109 -4.03 -17.26 -11.80
CA ALA A 109 -5.46 -16.99 -11.96
C ALA A 109 -6.24 -18.31 -11.99
N GLU A 110 -7.33 -18.38 -11.24
CA GLU A 110 -8.26 -19.52 -11.34
C GLU A 110 -8.87 -19.56 -12.75
N THR A 111 -8.92 -20.74 -13.33
CA THR A 111 -9.42 -20.96 -14.69
C THR A 111 -10.25 -22.23 -14.76
N GLU A 112 -11.27 -22.23 -15.60
CA GLU A 112 -11.99 -23.46 -15.90
C GLU A 112 -11.17 -24.36 -16.85
N GLY A 113 -11.40 -25.66 -16.76
CA GLY A 113 -10.87 -26.61 -17.74
C GLY A 113 -11.53 -26.43 -19.10
N GLY A 114 -10.79 -26.74 -20.16
CA GLY A 114 -11.34 -26.78 -21.52
C GLY A 114 -12.34 -27.90 -21.73
N SER A 115 -13.00 -27.89 -22.88
CA SER A 115 -13.86 -29.00 -23.28
C SER A 115 -13.02 -30.24 -23.59
N THR A 116 -13.58 -31.42 -23.33
CA THR A 116 -12.90 -32.68 -23.65
C THR A 116 -12.89 -32.88 -25.16
N ARG A 117 -11.71 -32.91 -25.76
CA ARG A 117 -11.55 -33.14 -27.20
C ARG A 117 -11.78 -34.59 -27.57
N ILE A 118 -12.32 -34.80 -28.78
CA ILE A 118 -12.42 -36.15 -29.36
C ILE A 118 -11.04 -36.54 -29.90
N VAL A 119 -10.44 -37.57 -29.31
CA VAL A 119 -9.16 -38.12 -29.74
C VAL A 119 -9.40 -39.10 -30.89
N GLY A 120 -8.62 -38.99 -31.96
CA GLY A 120 -8.59 -39.99 -33.03
C GLY A 120 -7.67 -41.17 -32.66
N ASP A 121 -7.99 -42.37 -33.14
CA ASP A 121 -7.29 -43.65 -32.85
C ASP A 121 -5.78 -43.70 -33.20
N ARG A 122 -5.17 -42.57 -33.61
CA ARG A 122 -3.77 -42.47 -34.06
C ARG A 122 -2.90 -41.52 -33.24
N GLU A 123 -3.40 -40.95 -32.15
CA GLU A 123 -2.59 -40.05 -31.32
C GLU A 123 -1.64 -40.84 -30.42
N ALA A 124 -0.34 -40.83 -30.78
CA ALA A 124 0.72 -41.45 -30.01
C ALA A 124 1.45 -40.43 -29.14
N TRP A 125 1.71 -40.83 -27.90
CA TRP A 125 2.44 -40.11 -26.88
C TRP A 125 3.58 -40.98 -26.35
N VAL A 126 4.77 -40.40 -26.28
CA VAL A 126 5.91 -41.01 -25.60
C VAL A 126 5.86 -40.59 -24.13
N VAL A 127 5.93 -41.55 -23.22
CA VAL A 127 5.87 -41.31 -21.76
C VAL A 127 7.24 -41.64 -21.17
N CYS A 128 7.85 -40.67 -20.52
CA CYS A 128 9.16 -40.81 -19.88
C CYS A 128 9.06 -40.57 -18.36
N GLY A 129 9.58 -41.49 -17.54
CA GLY A 129 9.59 -41.37 -16.08
C GLY A 129 10.11 -42.63 -15.38
N SER A 130 10.40 -42.58 -14.08
CA SER A 130 11.18 -43.62 -13.39
C SER A 130 10.38 -44.66 -12.59
N SER A 131 9.03 -44.59 -12.50
CA SER A 131 8.26 -45.68 -11.84
C SER A 131 6.74 -45.74 -12.08
N THR A 132 6.06 -44.70 -12.59
CA THR A 132 4.59 -44.71 -12.84
C THR A 132 4.19 -44.84 -14.31
N ASP A 133 5.15 -45.02 -15.21
CA ASP A 133 4.93 -45.13 -16.67
C ASP A 133 3.87 -46.17 -17.00
N GLY A 134 3.81 -47.28 -16.25
CA GLY A 134 2.81 -48.33 -16.46
C GLY A 134 1.37 -47.91 -16.16
N ALA A 135 1.14 -47.20 -15.04
CA ALA A 135 -0.21 -46.82 -14.62
C ALA A 135 -0.78 -45.67 -15.47
N LEU A 136 0.04 -44.66 -15.76
CA LEU A 136 -0.35 -43.58 -16.66
C LEU A 136 -0.55 -44.12 -18.08
N SER A 137 0.36 -44.95 -18.60
CA SER A 137 0.20 -45.56 -19.94
C SER A 137 -1.05 -46.43 -20.04
N ALA A 138 -1.39 -47.19 -18.99
CA ALA A 138 -2.62 -47.97 -18.94
C ALA A 138 -3.86 -47.07 -18.96
N ALA A 139 -3.86 -45.98 -18.20
CA ALA A 139 -4.97 -45.03 -18.16
C ALA A 139 -5.12 -44.26 -19.49
N MET A 140 -4.01 -43.90 -20.13
CA MET A 140 -3.97 -43.33 -21.49
C MET A 140 -4.54 -44.32 -22.51
N THR A 141 -4.16 -45.59 -22.43
CA THR A 141 -4.67 -46.64 -23.32
C THR A 141 -6.18 -46.83 -23.16
N ALA A 142 -6.68 -46.81 -21.91
CA ALA A 142 -8.12 -46.84 -21.63
C ALA A 142 -8.86 -45.62 -22.20
N ALA A 143 -8.19 -44.47 -22.27
CA ALA A 143 -8.68 -43.24 -22.91
C ALA A 143 -8.43 -43.20 -24.44
N ARG A 144 -8.02 -44.32 -25.06
CA ARG A 144 -7.71 -44.46 -26.50
C ARG A 144 -6.51 -43.63 -26.99
N LEU A 145 -5.60 -43.26 -26.09
CA LEU A 145 -4.30 -42.67 -26.43
C LEU A 145 -3.25 -43.79 -26.51
N ARG A 146 -2.43 -43.79 -27.55
CA ARG A 146 -1.33 -44.76 -27.64
C ARG A 146 -0.15 -44.24 -26.83
N ALA A 147 0.17 -44.91 -25.72
CA ALA A 147 1.33 -44.59 -24.88
C ALA A 147 2.51 -45.51 -25.22
N VAL A 148 3.70 -44.94 -25.38
CA VAL A 148 4.97 -45.68 -25.57
C VAL A 148 5.91 -45.25 -24.46
N ALA A 149 6.19 -46.16 -23.52
CA ALA A 149 7.13 -45.88 -22.44
C ALA A 149 8.58 -45.96 -22.93
N CYS A 150 9.41 -44.98 -22.56
CA CYS A 150 10.86 -45.02 -22.79
C CYS A 150 11.62 -44.20 -21.74
N GLY A 151 12.93 -44.39 -21.64
CA GLY A 151 13.78 -43.51 -20.84
C GLY A 151 13.89 -42.11 -21.47
N LEU A 152 14.19 -41.09 -20.65
CA LEU A 152 14.44 -39.73 -21.12
C LEU A 152 15.58 -39.64 -22.16
N SER A 153 16.57 -40.53 -22.07
CA SER A 153 17.70 -40.60 -23.00
C SER A 153 17.43 -41.45 -24.25
N ASP A 154 16.28 -42.15 -24.32
CA ASP A 154 15.94 -43.13 -25.36
C ASP A 154 14.66 -42.76 -26.15
N VAL A 155 14.33 -41.48 -26.21
CA VAL A 155 13.12 -41.01 -26.91
C VAL A 155 13.22 -41.33 -28.42
N PRO A 156 12.18 -41.94 -29.02
CA PRO A 156 12.15 -42.25 -30.44
C PRO A 156 12.36 -41.01 -31.33
N PRO A 157 13.13 -41.11 -32.43
CA PRO A 157 13.44 -39.98 -33.32
C PRO A 157 12.25 -39.48 -34.14
N ASP A 158 11.11 -40.17 -34.09
CA ASP A 158 9.85 -39.79 -34.72
C ASP A 158 8.79 -39.29 -33.70
N ALA A 159 9.18 -39.05 -32.45
CA ALA A 159 8.28 -38.61 -31.39
C ALA A 159 7.81 -37.16 -31.60
N GLU A 160 6.51 -36.99 -31.88
CA GLU A 160 5.90 -35.66 -32.03
C GLU A 160 5.24 -35.16 -30.72
N ARG A 161 5.03 -36.05 -29.74
CA ARG A 161 4.40 -35.73 -28.44
C ARG A 161 5.06 -36.53 -27.32
N ILE A 162 5.55 -35.83 -26.31
CA ILE A 162 6.33 -36.38 -25.20
C ILE A 162 5.72 -35.89 -23.88
N ILE A 163 5.59 -36.79 -22.91
CA ILE A 163 5.22 -36.48 -21.52
C ILE A 163 6.37 -36.91 -20.63
N VAL A 164 6.87 -36.01 -19.79
CA VAL A 164 7.86 -36.29 -18.76
C VAL A 164 7.18 -36.18 -17.40
N CYS A 165 7.15 -37.26 -16.62
CA CYS A 165 6.54 -37.29 -15.29
C CYS A 165 7.63 -37.24 -14.21
N ALA A 166 7.71 -36.12 -13.49
CA ALA A 166 8.70 -35.89 -12.44
C ALA A 166 8.16 -36.09 -11.02
N TRP A 167 6.84 -36.25 -10.85
CA TRP A 167 6.17 -36.32 -9.54
C TRP A 167 6.41 -37.64 -8.76
N THR A 168 7.24 -38.55 -9.29
CA THR A 168 7.40 -39.90 -8.75
C THR A 168 8.52 -39.98 -7.74
N GLY A 169 8.28 -39.54 -6.51
CA GLY A 169 9.21 -39.68 -5.39
C GLY A 169 8.61 -39.22 -4.07
N GLU A 170 9.08 -39.80 -2.96
CA GLU A 170 8.90 -39.15 -1.66
C GLU A 170 9.71 -37.85 -1.65
N TYR A 171 9.12 -36.77 -1.11
CA TYR A 171 9.85 -35.53 -0.93
C TYR A 171 11.05 -35.78 -0.02
N VAL A 172 12.24 -35.50 -0.54
CA VAL A 172 13.49 -35.43 0.23
C VAL A 172 14.05 -34.03 0.06
N GLU A 173 14.47 -33.40 1.15
CA GLU A 173 15.11 -32.09 1.07
C GLU A 173 16.40 -32.21 0.25
N PRO A 174 16.50 -31.52 -0.90
CA PRO A 174 17.56 -31.81 -1.85
C PRO A 174 18.87 -31.11 -1.49
N SER A 175 19.98 -31.78 -1.75
CA SER A 175 21.29 -31.13 -1.89
C SER A 175 21.44 -30.56 -3.30
N ALA A 176 22.36 -29.60 -3.49
CA ALA A 176 22.66 -29.06 -4.82
C ALA A 176 23.04 -30.15 -5.84
N GLU A 177 23.77 -31.19 -5.41
CA GLU A 177 24.13 -32.34 -6.26
C GLU A 177 22.89 -33.12 -6.70
N THR A 178 21.96 -33.40 -5.78
CA THR A 178 20.73 -34.14 -6.13
C THR A 178 19.81 -33.39 -7.09
N VAL A 179 19.82 -32.05 -7.05
CA VAL A 179 19.07 -31.23 -8.01
C VAL A 179 19.67 -31.37 -9.41
N LEU A 180 21.01 -31.30 -9.53
CA LEU A 180 21.69 -31.42 -10.81
C LEU A 180 21.49 -32.81 -11.44
N ASP A 181 21.57 -33.87 -10.64
CA ASP A 181 21.34 -35.23 -11.11
C ASP A 181 19.90 -35.44 -11.60
N ALA A 182 18.92 -34.78 -10.98
CA ALA A 182 17.52 -34.83 -11.39
C ALA A 182 17.24 -34.03 -12.68
N ASP A 183 17.91 -32.89 -12.87
CA ASP A 183 17.74 -32.03 -14.04
C ASP A 183 18.45 -32.58 -15.29
N TRP A 184 19.57 -33.29 -15.12
CA TRP A 184 20.42 -33.74 -16.23
C TRP A 184 19.70 -34.57 -17.31
N PRO A 185 18.81 -35.53 -16.99
CA PRO A 185 18.03 -36.25 -18.00
C PRO A 185 17.18 -35.32 -18.88
N LEU A 186 16.62 -34.25 -18.32
CA LEU A 186 15.83 -33.28 -19.08
C LEU A 186 16.72 -32.42 -19.99
N VAL A 187 17.95 -32.12 -19.58
CA VAL A 187 18.97 -31.48 -20.44
C VAL A 187 19.33 -32.39 -21.62
N GLN A 188 19.57 -33.68 -21.38
CA GLN A 188 19.86 -34.65 -22.46
C GLN A 188 18.69 -34.76 -23.45
N LEU A 189 17.46 -34.77 -22.95
CA LEU A 189 16.27 -34.72 -23.79
C LEU A 189 16.25 -33.45 -24.64
N ALA A 190 16.50 -32.28 -24.06
CA ALA A 190 16.56 -31.02 -24.79
C ALA A 190 17.62 -31.03 -25.91
N GLN A 191 18.80 -31.60 -25.65
CA GLN A 191 19.84 -31.76 -26.66
C GLN A 191 19.41 -32.66 -27.83
N SER A 192 18.69 -33.75 -27.55
CA SER A 192 18.12 -34.61 -28.59
C SER A 192 17.06 -33.87 -29.41
N LEU A 193 16.18 -33.12 -28.74
CA LEU A 193 15.11 -32.34 -29.38
C LEU A 193 15.63 -31.16 -30.23
N ALA A 194 16.79 -30.60 -29.89
CA ALA A 194 17.41 -29.53 -30.68
C ALA A 194 17.71 -29.97 -32.13
N ALA A 195 18.03 -31.25 -32.34
CA ALA A 195 18.28 -31.82 -33.66
C ALA A 195 17.02 -32.41 -34.33
N HIS A 196 15.84 -32.31 -33.69
CA HIS A 196 14.64 -32.98 -34.15
C HIS A 196 14.04 -32.29 -35.39
N PRO A 197 13.73 -33.03 -36.47
CA PRO A 197 13.35 -32.43 -37.76
C PRO A 197 11.92 -31.89 -37.84
N ARG A 198 11.12 -32.07 -36.78
CA ARG A 198 9.69 -31.71 -36.73
C ARG A 198 9.33 -31.03 -35.41
N PRO A 199 8.26 -30.22 -35.39
CA PRO A 199 7.73 -29.66 -34.14
C PRO A 199 7.34 -30.77 -33.17
N VAL A 200 7.69 -30.59 -31.89
CA VAL A 200 7.43 -31.56 -30.81
C VAL A 200 6.60 -30.88 -29.73
N ARG A 201 5.61 -31.58 -29.17
CA ARG A 201 4.91 -31.14 -27.97
C ARG A 201 5.50 -31.83 -26.75
N LEU A 202 6.03 -31.05 -25.81
CA LEU A 202 6.62 -31.56 -24.57
C LEU A 202 5.76 -31.12 -23.39
N LEU A 203 5.14 -32.07 -22.71
CA LEU A 203 4.44 -31.83 -21.44
C LEU A 203 5.33 -32.31 -20.30
N LEU A 204 5.84 -31.39 -19.50
CA LEU A 204 6.45 -31.72 -18.22
C LEU A 204 5.36 -31.69 -17.16
N VAL A 205 5.28 -32.75 -16.37
CA VAL A 205 4.34 -32.85 -15.29
C VAL A 205 5.08 -33.03 -13.97
N THR A 206 4.79 -32.15 -13.03
CA THR A 206 5.38 -32.07 -11.70
C THR A 206 4.31 -32.18 -10.63
N ALA A 207 4.69 -32.30 -9.37
CA ALA A 207 3.82 -32.10 -8.22
C ALA A 207 4.53 -31.23 -7.18
N GLY A 208 3.98 -30.04 -6.93
CA GLY A 208 4.56 -29.08 -5.98
C GLY A 208 5.71 -28.22 -6.54
N ALA A 209 5.94 -28.16 -7.85
CA ALA A 209 6.99 -27.33 -8.44
C ALA A 209 6.71 -25.82 -8.36
N THR A 210 5.44 -25.43 -8.27
CA THR A 210 4.99 -24.03 -8.30
C THR A 210 4.38 -23.58 -6.98
N TRP A 211 4.39 -22.26 -6.76
CA TRP A 211 3.85 -21.61 -5.56
C TRP A 211 3.05 -20.36 -5.93
N GLY A 212 2.27 -19.85 -4.97
CA GLY A 212 1.58 -18.56 -5.09
C GLY A 212 0.11 -18.63 -5.54
N GLN A 213 -0.50 -19.82 -5.52
CA GLN A 213 -1.93 -19.96 -5.80
C GLN A 213 -2.76 -19.26 -4.69
N PRO A 214 -3.73 -18.39 -5.03
CA PRO A 214 -4.51 -17.64 -4.04
C PRO A 214 -5.18 -18.53 -2.99
N GLY A 215 -5.05 -18.15 -1.71
CA GLY A 215 -5.68 -18.87 -0.59
C GLY A 215 -5.09 -20.25 -0.27
N MET A 216 -3.99 -20.65 -0.93
CA MET A 216 -3.36 -21.96 -0.76
C MET A 216 -1.96 -21.81 -0.14
N ALA A 217 -1.70 -22.60 0.91
CA ALA A 217 -0.34 -22.81 1.41
C ALA A 217 0.14 -24.18 0.91
N SER A 218 1.10 -24.20 -0.01
CA SER A 218 1.72 -25.44 -0.48
C SER A 218 3.22 -25.41 -0.25
N ARG A 219 3.78 -26.54 0.20
CA ARG A 219 5.21 -26.75 0.19
C ARG A 219 5.69 -26.81 -1.26
N VAL A 220 6.83 -26.19 -1.54
CA VAL A 220 7.49 -26.26 -2.86
C VAL A 220 8.49 -27.41 -2.85
N ASP A 221 8.39 -28.27 -3.86
CA ASP A 221 9.42 -29.24 -4.19
C ASP A 221 10.52 -28.55 -4.99
N LEU A 222 11.67 -28.33 -4.34
CA LEU A 222 12.78 -27.62 -4.94
C LEU A 222 13.41 -28.37 -6.13
N GLN A 223 13.40 -29.72 -6.14
CA GLN A 223 13.90 -30.48 -7.29
C GLN A 223 12.98 -30.32 -8.49
N GLN A 224 11.66 -30.32 -8.26
CA GLN A 224 10.72 -30.17 -9.37
C GLN A 224 10.57 -28.72 -9.83
N ALA A 225 10.81 -27.74 -8.94
CA ALA A 225 10.86 -26.33 -9.28
C ALA A 225 11.98 -26.01 -10.28
N THR A 226 13.15 -26.67 -10.19
CA THR A 226 14.22 -26.49 -11.17
C THR A 226 13.89 -27.11 -12.52
N LEU A 227 13.22 -28.27 -12.56
CA LEU A 227 12.69 -28.84 -13.81
C LEU A 227 11.71 -27.90 -14.51
N ALA A 228 10.81 -27.26 -13.76
CA ALA A 228 9.89 -26.25 -14.28
C ALA A 228 10.65 -25.02 -14.84
N ALA A 229 11.72 -24.57 -14.18
CA ALA A 229 12.57 -23.50 -14.70
C ALA A 229 13.33 -23.91 -15.97
N LEU A 230 13.90 -25.12 -16.00
CA LEU A 230 14.60 -25.66 -17.17
C LEU A 230 13.65 -25.80 -18.38
N LEU A 231 12.40 -26.20 -18.16
CA LEU A 231 11.39 -26.24 -19.23
C LEU A 231 11.18 -24.87 -19.89
N ARG A 232 11.19 -23.78 -19.12
CA ARG A 232 11.06 -22.40 -19.64
C ARG A 232 12.28 -22.00 -20.48
N THR A 233 13.47 -22.45 -20.09
CA THR A 233 14.68 -22.30 -20.90
C THR A 233 14.56 -23.07 -22.22
N ILE A 234 14.13 -24.33 -22.17
CA ILE A 234 13.90 -25.15 -23.39
C ILE A 234 12.88 -24.46 -24.32
N ALA A 235 11.78 -23.95 -23.78
CA ALA A 235 10.76 -23.24 -24.55
C ALA A 235 11.30 -21.99 -25.25
N THR A 236 12.26 -21.30 -24.62
CA THR A 236 12.88 -20.08 -25.14
C THR A 236 13.96 -20.41 -26.20
N GLU A 237 14.77 -21.44 -25.96
CA GLU A 237 15.89 -21.81 -26.83
C GLU A 237 15.47 -22.67 -28.03
N LEU A 238 14.42 -23.48 -27.89
CA LEU A 238 13.94 -24.41 -28.93
C LEU A 238 12.48 -24.11 -29.31
N PRO A 239 12.19 -23.06 -30.11
CA PRO A 239 10.82 -22.65 -30.44
C PRO A 239 9.97 -23.69 -31.18
N HIS A 240 10.59 -24.69 -31.82
CA HIS A 240 9.89 -25.83 -32.45
C HIS A 240 9.40 -26.86 -31.42
N VAL A 241 9.85 -26.78 -30.17
CA VAL A 241 9.39 -27.58 -29.04
C VAL A 241 8.33 -26.78 -28.27
N GLN A 242 7.07 -27.17 -28.44
CA GLN A 242 5.93 -26.59 -27.73
C GLN A 242 5.88 -27.16 -26.30
N CYS A 243 6.51 -26.45 -25.37
CA CYS A 243 6.54 -26.83 -23.96
C CYS A 243 5.24 -26.46 -23.24
N ARG A 244 4.79 -27.36 -22.36
CA ARG A 244 3.76 -27.11 -21.35
C ARG A 244 4.18 -27.68 -20.00
N LEU A 245 3.87 -26.96 -18.93
CA LEU A 245 3.98 -27.41 -17.55
C LEU A 245 2.60 -27.72 -16.99
N LEU A 246 2.46 -28.89 -16.38
CA LEU A 246 1.33 -29.24 -15.53
C LEU A 246 1.85 -29.55 -14.13
N ASP A 247 1.54 -28.71 -13.16
CA ASP A 247 1.98 -28.90 -11.78
C ASP A 247 0.82 -29.36 -10.90
N LEU A 248 0.90 -30.60 -10.42
CA LEU A 248 -0.15 -31.28 -9.69
C LEU A 248 -0.07 -30.97 -8.20
N ASP A 249 -1.18 -31.20 -7.50
CA ASP A 249 -1.26 -30.98 -6.06
C ASP A 249 -0.51 -32.12 -5.32
N PRO A 250 0.60 -31.83 -4.60
CA PRO A 250 1.37 -32.86 -3.91
C PRO A 250 0.58 -33.55 -2.79
N GLU A 251 -0.49 -32.93 -2.27
CA GLU A 251 -1.32 -33.48 -1.19
C GLU A 251 -2.37 -34.49 -1.70
N THR A 252 -2.54 -34.62 -3.03
CA THR A 252 -3.52 -35.54 -3.63
C THR A 252 -2.93 -36.46 -4.71
N PRO A 253 -1.90 -37.27 -4.38
CA PRO A 253 -1.23 -38.15 -5.35
C PRO A 253 -2.17 -39.13 -6.07
N GLN A 254 -3.23 -39.58 -5.39
CA GLN A 254 -4.27 -40.42 -5.97
C GLN A 254 -5.02 -39.80 -7.16
N GLN A 255 -4.97 -38.47 -7.32
CA GLN A 255 -5.62 -37.75 -8.42
C GLN A 255 -4.69 -37.44 -9.60
N HIS A 256 -3.38 -37.63 -9.46
CA HIS A 256 -2.37 -37.18 -10.44
C HIS A 256 -2.61 -37.73 -11.85
N ILE A 257 -2.88 -39.03 -11.97
CA ILE A 257 -3.15 -39.68 -13.26
C ILE A 257 -4.44 -39.12 -13.89
N ALA A 258 -5.50 -38.98 -13.10
CA ALA A 258 -6.79 -38.50 -13.59
C ALA A 258 -6.72 -37.03 -14.04
N GLN A 259 -5.99 -36.18 -13.31
CA GLN A 259 -5.77 -34.78 -13.64
C GLN A 259 -4.87 -34.64 -14.88
N THR A 260 -3.80 -35.44 -14.99
CA THR A 260 -2.94 -35.49 -16.18
C THR A 260 -3.73 -35.87 -17.42
N LEU A 261 -4.56 -36.92 -17.34
CA LEU A 261 -5.43 -37.30 -18.46
C LEU A 261 -6.43 -36.21 -18.83
N ARG A 262 -7.01 -35.52 -17.84
CA ARG A 262 -7.93 -34.43 -18.10
C ARG A 262 -7.26 -33.30 -18.88
N GLU A 263 -6.04 -32.93 -18.52
CA GLU A 263 -5.30 -31.87 -19.23
C GLU A 263 -4.85 -32.32 -20.63
N LEU A 264 -4.44 -33.58 -20.81
CA LEU A 264 -4.09 -34.13 -22.13
C LEU A 264 -5.28 -34.15 -23.10
N LEU A 265 -6.49 -34.36 -22.59
CA LEU A 265 -7.74 -34.39 -23.34
C LEU A 265 -8.42 -33.02 -23.41
N SER A 266 -7.89 -32.01 -22.74
CA SER A 266 -8.41 -30.64 -22.76
C SER A 266 -8.09 -29.95 -24.08
N ASP A 267 -9.01 -29.14 -24.59
CA ASP A 267 -8.74 -28.17 -25.64
C ASP A 267 -8.19 -26.84 -25.10
N ALA A 268 -8.09 -26.67 -23.77
CA ALA A 268 -7.53 -25.47 -23.18
C ALA A 268 -6.06 -25.29 -23.58
N HIS A 269 -5.66 -24.04 -23.75
CA HIS A 269 -4.33 -23.70 -24.25
C HIS A 269 -3.57 -22.79 -23.30
N GLU A 270 -3.08 -23.38 -22.23
CA GLU A 270 -2.20 -22.73 -21.25
C GLU A 270 -0.81 -23.35 -21.29
N SER A 271 0.24 -22.53 -21.20
CA SER A 271 1.62 -23.00 -21.19
C SER A 271 2.04 -23.53 -19.82
N GLU A 272 1.49 -22.97 -18.74
CA GLU A 272 1.75 -23.41 -17.37
C GLU A 272 0.42 -23.49 -16.60
N VAL A 273 0.12 -24.67 -16.09
CA VAL A 273 -1.10 -24.99 -15.34
C VAL A 273 -0.72 -25.57 -14.00
N SER A 274 -1.44 -25.17 -12.95
CA SER A 274 -1.28 -25.72 -11.61
C SER A 274 -2.63 -26.20 -11.06
N HIS A 275 -2.64 -27.39 -10.47
CA HIS A 275 -3.78 -27.89 -9.71
C HIS A 275 -3.47 -27.81 -8.21
N ARG A 276 -4.37 -27.16 -7.44
CA ARG A 276 -4.28 -27.05 -5.98
C ARG A 276 -5.67 -27.07 -5.36
N GLY A 277 -5.88 -27.87 -4.32
CA GLY A 277 -7.15 -27.92 -3.58
C GLY A 277 -8.36 -28.26 -4.46
N GLY A 278 -8.16 -29.00 -5.56
CA GLY A 278 -9.21 -29.33 -6.53
C GLY A 278 -9.52 -28.25 -7.57
N LEU A 279 -8.87 -27.09 -7.50
CA LEU A 279 -9.00 -26.00 -8.48
C LEU A 279 -7.93 -26.10 -9.56
N ARG A 280 -8.14 -25.41 -10.68
CA ARG A 280 -7.20 -25.29 -11.81
C ARG A 280 -6.78 -23.83 -11.95
N PHE A 281 -5.48 -23.59 -11.97
CA PHE A 281 -4.89 -22.26 -12.12
C PHE A 281 -4.03 -22.21 -13.38
N ALA A 282 -3.97 -21.04 -14.01
CA ALA A 282 -3.05 -20.74 -15.10
C ALA A 282 -2.11 -19.60 -14.71
N GLN A 283 -0.85 -19.69 -15.12
CA GLN A 283 0.17 -18.67 -14.83
C GLN A 283 -0.11 -17.41 -15.66
N ARG A 284 0.04 -16.24 -15.02
CA ARG A 284 -0.01 -14.93 -15.64
C ARG A 284 1.17 -14.10 -15.16
N ILE A 285 1.55 -13.11 -15.97
CA ILE A 285 2.50 -12.08 -15.57
C ILE A 285 1.70 -10.80 -15.30
N GLY A 286 1.67 -10.40 -14.03
CA GLY A 286 1.04 -9.17 -13.55
C GLY A 286 2.05 -8.03 -13.38
N LEU A 287 1.55 -6.80 -13.31
CA LEU A 287 2.32 -5.64 -12.90
C LEU A 287 2.09 -5.38 -11.42
N GLN A 288 3.15 -5.45 -10.63
CA GLN A 288 3.14 -5.16 -9.21
C GLN A 288 3.64 -3.75 -8.95
N GLN A 289 2.82 -2.92 -8.31
CA GLN A 289 3.28 -1.59 -7.91
C GLN A 289 4.14 -1.67 -6.65
N LEU A 290 5.22 -0.89 -6.61
CA LEU A 290 6.17 -0.91 -5.51
C LEU A 290 5.57 -0.42 -4.18
N HIS A 291 4.54 0.42 -4.23
CA HIS A 291 3.82 0.90 -3.05
C HIS A 291 2.78 -0.09 -2.51
N GLU A 292 2.34 -1.05 -3.34
CA GLU A 292 1.49 -2.18 -2.93
C GLU A 292 2.32 -3.31 -2.32
N LEU A 293 3.63 -3.33 -2.58
CA LEU A 293 4.55 -4.16 -1.80
C LEU A 293 4.56 -3.58 -0.39
N SER A 294 3.83 -4.24 0.51
CA SER A 294 3.72 -3.76 1.86
C SER A 294 5.12 -3.68 2.49
N PRO A 295 5.52 -2.56 3.11
CA PRO A 295 6.65 -2.57 4.04
C PRO A 295 6.36 -3.68 5.03
N ARG A 296 7.35 -4.55 5.33
CA ARG A 296 7.20 -5.79 6.12
C ARG A 296 6.09 -5.66 7.16
N LEU A 297 4.87 -6.10 6.80
CA LEU A 297 3.72 -5.98 7.69
C LEU A 297 4.01 -6.97 8.82
N LEU A 298 4.28 -6.42 9.99
CA LEU A 298 4.55 -7.23 11.14
C LEU A 298 3.21 -7.82 11.60
N PRO A 299 3.10 -9.17 11.72
CA PRO A 299 1.87 -9.76 12.20
C PRO A 299 1.53 -9.17 13.58
N ALA A 300 0.27 -8.77 13.78
CA ALA A 300 -0.24 -8.15 15.01
C ALA A 300 -0.02 -8.99 16.29
N ARG A 301 0.47 -10.22 16.15
CA ARG A 301 0.87 -11.12 17.23
C ARG A 301 2.22 -11.76 16.93
N ARG A 302 3.31 -11.09 17.33
CA ARG A 302 4.53 -11.72 17.88
C ARG A 302 5.43 -10.64 18.45
N THR A 303 6.01 -10.92 19.61
CA THR A 303 7.07 -10.15 20.27
C THR A 303 8.02 -9.55 19.25
N LEU A 304 7.83 -8.27 18.96
CA LEU A 304 8.69 -7.52 18.07
C LEU A 304 10.03 -7.39 18.78
N GLN A 305 11.07 -8.00 18.20
CA GLN A 305 12.44 -7.74 18.61
C GLN A 305 12.90 -6.34 18.18
N ALA A 306 12.16 -5.72 17.27
CA ALA A 306 12.39 -4.38 16.75
C ALA A 306 11.40 -3.37 17.33
N ASP A 307 11.83 -2.11 17.39
CA ASP A 307 10.97 -0.99 17.76
C ASP A 307 9.89 -0.78 16.68
N PHE A 308 8.73 -0.24 17.05
CA PHE A 308 7.59 -0.13 16.14
C PHE A 308 6.70 1.08 16.43
N HIS A 309 5.87 1.47 15.47
CA HIS A 309 4.83 2.50 15.62
C HIS A 309 3.62 2.19 14.73
N LEU A 310 2.50 2.85 15.01
CA LEU A 310 1.24 2.71 14.28
C LEU A 310 1.20 3.70 13.12
N GLU A 311 0.93 3.20 11.92
CA GLU A 311 0.66 4.02 10.74
C GLU A 311 -0.65 3.62 10.06
N SER A 312 -1.25 4.55 9.31
CA SER A 312 -2.35 4.29 8.39
C SER A 312 -1.83 4.22 6.95
N ALA A 313 -2.08 3.10 6.26
CA ALA A 313 -1.75 2.94 4.83
C ALA A 313 -2.66 3.79 3.93
N ALA A 314 -3.92 3.95 4.34
CA ALA A 314 -4.94 4.74 3.65
C ALA A 314 -5.79 5.52 4.67
N PRO A 315 -5.72 6.87 4.68
CA PRO A 315 -6.57 7.70 5.51
C PRO A 315 -8.06 7.37 5.31
N GLY A 316 -8.84 7.37 6.39
CA GLY A 316 -10.30 7.16 6.34
C GLY A 316 -10.74 5.71 6.46
N ASN A 317 -9.81 4.75 6.47
CA ASN A 317 -10.10 3.36 6.77
C ASN A 317 -9.33 2.90 8.02
N VAL A 318 -10.04 2.64 9.10
CA VAL A 318 -9.45 2.16 10.36
C VAL A 318 -8.92 0.72 10.28
N ASP A 319 -9.38 -0.07 9.30
CA ASP A 319 -8.87 -1.42 9.05
C ASP A 319 -7.46 -1.41 8.42
N GLU A 320 -7.01 -0.26 7.90
CA GLU A 320 -5.70 -0.05 7.29
C GLU A 320 -4.64 0.45 8.28
N LEU A 321 -4.97 0.43 9.58
CA LEU A 321 -4.03 0.69 10.67
C LEU A 321 -3.14 -0.54 10.89
N HIS A 322 -1.84 -0.34 10.79
CA HIS A 322 -0.87 -1.43 10.91
C HIS A 322 0.38 -0.99 11.69
N TRP A 323 1.03 -1.96 12.32
CA TRP A 323 2.29 -1.75 13.01
C TRP A 323 3.44 -1.80 12.00
N VAL A 324 4.24 -0.74 11.98
CA VAL A 324 5.42 -0.57 11.13
C VAL A 324 6.67 -0.61 11.99
N GLU A 325 7.71 -1.28 11.50
CA GLU A 325 9.02 -1.31 12.14
C GLU A 325 9.65 0.09 12.15
N SER A 326 10.08 0.55 13.32
CA SER A 326 10.82 1.79 13.51
C SER A 326 12.32 1.51 13.42
N LEU A 327 12.98 2.13 12.45
CA LEU A 327 14.43 2.02 12.33
C LEU A 327 15.15 2.87 13.38
N ALA A 328 16.22 2.32 13.95
CA ALA A 328 17.10 3.07 14.85
C ALA A 328 17.75 4.25 14.10
N ALA A 329 17.71 5.43 14.70
CA ALA A 329 18.35 6.63 14.16
C ALA A 329 19.00 7.44 15.31
N PRO A 330 20.00 8.29 15.04
CA PRO A 330 20.56 9.19 16.05
C PRO A 330 19.48 10.16 16.58
N LEU A 331 19.66 10.66 17.80
CA LEU A 331 18.80 11.72 18.34
C LEU A 331 19.21 13.07 17.74
N GLY A 332 18.21 13.89 17.45
CA GLY A 332 18.38 15.32 17.17
C GLY A 332 18.80 16.09 18.42
N GLU A 333 19.23 17.35 18.22
CA GLU A 333 19.55 18.25 19.32
C GLU A 333 18.32 18.48 20.22
N GLY A 334 18.52 18.41 21.54
CA GLY A 334 17.45 18.63 22.51
C GLY A 334 16.42 17.50 22.63
N GLU A 335 16.55 16.42 21.87
CA GLU A 335 15.61 15.30 21.88
C GLU A 335 15.82 14.32 23.04
N VAL A 336 14.73 13.69 23.42
CA VAL A 336 14.64 12.58 24.36
C VAL A 336 13.92 11.43 23.67
N GLU A 337 14.46 10.21 23.79
CA GLU A 337 13.77 9.01 23.38
C GLU A 337 13.13 8.33 24.59
N ILE A 338 11.85 8.04 24.49
CA ILE A 338 11.03 7.47 25.56
C ILE A 338 10.56 6.08 25.12
N GLU A 339 10.79 5.08 25.95
CA GLU A 339 10.12 3.78 25.87
C GLU A 339 8.69 3.95 26.38
N VAL A 340 7.73 3.90 25.45
CA VAL A 340 6.32 4.15 25.72
C VAL A 340 5.74 2.98 26.52
N ARG A 341 5.16 3.27 27.68
CA ARG A 341 4.46 2.29 28.52
C ARG A 341 2.96 2.38 28.36
N ALA A 342 2.44 3.61 28.21
CA ALA A 342 1.05 3.89 27.90
C ALA A 342 0.95 5.16 27.05
N ALA A 343 -0.04 5.23 26.16
CA ALA A 343 -0.34 6.40 25.35
C ALA A 343 -1.81 6.81 25.51
N GLY A 344 -2.08 8.11 25.50
CA GLY A 344 -3.43 8.66 25.57
C GLY A 344 -4.10 8.65 24.20
N LEU A 345 -5.32 8.13 24.12
CA LEU A 345 -6.14 8.18 22.90
C LEU A 345 -7.04 9.41 22.94
N ASN A 346 -6.80 10.35 22.03
CA ASN A 346 -7.54 11.59 21.94
C ASN A 346 -8.60 11.53 20.82
N PHE A 347 -9.64 12.38 20.91
CA PHE A 347 -10.66 12.46 19.86
C PHE A 347 -10.07 12.87 18.51
N ARG A 348 -8.95 13.62 18.53
CA ARG A 348 -8.15 13.95 17.35
C ARG A 348 -7.66 12.70 16.62
N ASP A 349 -7.19 11.68 17.32
CA ASP A 349 -6.74 10.42 16.70
C ASP A 349 -7.89 9.71 15.97
N VAL A 350 -9.09 9.74 16.55
CA VAL A 350 -10.30 9.18 15.91
C VAL A 350 -10.65 9.93 14.62
N LEU A 351 -10.61 11.27 14.66
CA LEU A 351 -10.87 12.09 13.47
C LEU A 351 -9.82 11.88 12.38
N LYS A 352 -8.55 11.64 12.75
CA LYS A 352 -7.50 11.26 11.81
C LYS A 352 -7.78 9.90 11.17
N GLY A 353 -8.16 8.91 11.97
CA GLY A 353 -8.50 7.57 11.46
C GLY A 353 -9.69 7.58 10.48
N LEU A 354 -10.60 8.53 10.64
CA LEU A 354 -11.78 8.72 9.77
C LEU A 354 -11.57 9.73 8.62
N ASP A 355 -10.35 10.28 8.45
CA ASP A 355 -10.04 11.32 7.46
C ASP A 355 -10.92 12.58 7.56
N LEU A 356 -11.31 12.93 8.79
CA LEU A 356 -12.13 14.12 9.10
C LEU A 356 -11.30 15.25 9.73
N TYR A 357 -9.99 15.06 9.86
CA TYR A 357 -9.09 16.03 10.48
C TYR A 357 -8.16 16.67 9.43
N PRO A 358 -8.19 18.00 9.22
CA PRO A 358 -7.45 18.66 8.15
C PRO A 358 -5.96 18.72 8.48
N LEU A 359 -5.18 17.76 7.97
CA LEU A 359 -3.73 17.68 8.15
C LEU A 359 -3.00 17.68 6.83
N ASN A 360 -1.71 17.98 6.89
CA ASN A 360 -0.82 17.60 5.79
C ASN A 360 -0.68 16.06 5.73
N PRO A 361 -0.30 15.50 4.57
CA PRO A 361 -0.23 14.05 4.38
C PRO A 361 0.73 13.31 5.31
N ALA A 362 1.77 13.97 5.83
CA ALA A 362 2.74 13.34 6.74
C ALA A 362 2.15 13.18 8.15
N GLU A 363 1.52 14.23 8.67
CA GLU A 363 0.85 14.21 9.97
C GLU A 363 -0.39 13.32 10.00
N ALA A 364 -1.06 13.13 8.85
CA ALA A 364 -2.23 12.26 8.74
C ALA A 364 -1.92 10.77 8.98
N ARG A 365 -0.65 10.35 8.82
CA ARG A 365 -0.26 8.93 8.87
C ARG A 365 0.07 8.40 10.25
N THR A 366 0.60 9.25 11.13
CA THR A 366 1.06 8.86 12.48
C THR A 366 -0.03 9.10 13.53
N PHE A 367 -0.02 8.39 14.66
CA PHE A 367 -1.08 8.49 15.68
C PHE A 367 -0.53 8.65 17.10
N GLY A 368 -1.34 9.25 17.96
CA GLY A 368 -1.00 9.58 19.34
C GLY A 368 -0.41 10.97 19.47
N ASP A 369 -0.76 11.65 20.56
CA ASP A 369 -0.29 13.00 20.92
C ASP A 369 0.34 13.07 22.31
N GLU A 370 0.21 12.02 23.14
CA GLU A 370 0.73 11.98 24.50
C GLU A 370 1.02 10.57 25.00
N CYS A 371 2.02 10.47 25.87
CA CYS A 371 2.38 9.20 26.48
C CYS A 371 2.96 9.34 27.88
N ALA A 372 3.00 8.22 28.59
CA ALA A 372 3.84 8.01 29.76
C ALA A 372 4.79 6.84 29.50
N GLY A 373 6.03 6.97 29.95
CA GLY A 373 7.06 6.00 29.62
C GLY A 373 8.34 6.18 30.42
N ILE A 374 9.38 5.48 30.00
CA ILE A 374 10.71 5.52 30.63
C ILE A 374 11.68 6.14 29.64
N VAL A 375 12.49 7.10 30.08
CA VAL A 375 13.54 7.68 29.22
C VAL A 375 14.57 6.61 28.88
N ARG A 376 14.77 6.34 27.58
CA ARG A 376 15.76 5.37 27.09
C ARG A 376 17.10 6.03 26.84
N ARG A 377 17.10 7.19 26.19
CA ARG A 377 18.30 7.99 25.90
C ARG A 377 17.95 9.46 25.74
N VAL A 378 18.93 10.32 25.95
CA VAL A 378 18.83 11.78 25.82
C VAL A 378 19.93 12.29 24.89
N ALA A 379 19.63 13.35 24.14
CA ALA A 379 20.61 14.02 23.32
C ALA A 379 21.68 14.72 24.18
N PRO A 380 22.91 14.91 23.65
CA PRO A 380 23.93 15.69 24.34
C PRO A 380 23.41 17.08 24.75
N GLY A 381 23.68 17.49 25.98
CA GLY A 381 23.26 18.79 26.53
C GLY A 381 21.87 18.82 27.17
N VAL A 382 21.06 17.78 27.01
CA VAL A 382 19.78 17.65 27.74
C VAL A 382 20.06 17.27 29.19
N THR A 383 19.61 18.10 30.13
CA THR A 383 19.80 17.90 31.58
C THR A 383 18.49 17.87 32.37
N SER A 384 17.35 18.11 31.72
CA SER A 384 16.02 18.15 32.38
C SER A 384 15.51 16.78 32.80
N VAL A 385 15.98 15.71 32.16
CA VAL A 385 15.65 14.30 32.44
C VAL A 385 16.85 13.41 32.16
N ALA A 386 16.87 12.21 32.76
CA ALA A 386 17.94 11.22 32.59
C ALA A 386 17.41 9.84 32.17
N PRO A 387 18.23 9.01 31.48
CA PRO A 387 17.87 7.62 31.19
C PRO A 387 17.45 6.84 32.43
N GLY A 388 16.37 6.07 32.31
CA GLY A 388 15.75 5.31 33.40
C GLY A 388 14.65 6.04 34.16
N GLU A 389 14.48 7.35 33.96
CA GLU A 389 13.42 8.12 34.63
C GLU A 389 12.04 7.87 34.02
N ALA A 390 11.03 7.77 34.89
CA ALA A 390 9.63 7.69 34.48
C ALA A 390 9.10 9.10 34.17
N VAL A 391 8.55 9.29 32.98
CA VAL A 391 8.13 10.58 32.45
C VAL A 391 6.73 10.54 31.83
N VAL A 392 6.10 11.70 31.72
CA VAL A 392 4.98 11.98 30.83
C VAL A 392 5.43 12.95 29.75
N ALA A 393 4.83 12.88 28.56
CA ALA A 393 5.21 13.74 27.45
C ALA A 393 4.02 14.08 26.54
N VAL A 394 4.08 15.28 25.96
CA VAL A 394 3.34 15.62 24.74
C VAL A 394 4.18 15.15 23.57
N ALA A 395 3.74 14.08 22.92
CA ALA A 395 4.56 13.27 22.03
C ALA A 395 3.77 12.85 20.79
N PRO A 396 3.77 13.66 19.72
CA PRO A 396 3.14 13.29 18.46
C PRO A 396 3.75 12.00 17.90
N GLY A 397 2.91 11.05 17.46
CA GLY A 397 3.33 9.76 16.93
C GLY A 397 3.67 8.71 17.99
N CYS A 398 3.24 8.90 19.25
CA CYS A 398 3.60 8.01 20.36
C CYS A 398 2.85 6.68 20.41
N PHE A 399 1.97 6.36 19.45
CA PHE A 399 1.40 5.01 19.35
C PHE A 399 2.45 4.06 18.80
N GLY A 400 3.35 3.59 19.66
CA GLY A 400 4.48 2.72 19.31
C GLY A 400 5.23 2.25 20.55
N SER A 401 6.33 1.51 20.34
CA SER A 401 7.22 1.10 21.43
C SER A 401 8.11 2.24 21.92
N LEU A 402 8.44 3.18 21.03
CA LEU A 402 9.27 4.34 21.30
C LEU A 402 8.68 5.60 20.70
N VAL A 403 9.01 6.73 21.31
CA VAL A 403 8.80 8.04 20.71
C VAL A 403 9.99 8.95 20.98
N ARG A 404 10.28 9.84 20.04
CA ARG A 404 11.31 10.88 20.17
C ARG A 404 10.64 12.24 20.18
N VAL A 405 11.01 13.05 21.15
CA VAL A 405 10.34 14.32 21.42
C VAL A 405 11.35 15.29 22.04
N HIS A 406 11.19 16.58 21.76
CA HIS A 406 12.01 17.60 22.38
C HIS A 406 11.83 17.62 23.91
N SER A 407 12.94 17.71 24.64
CA SER A 407 13.00 17.68 26.12
C SER A 407 12.08 18.68 26.84
N LEU A 408 11.70 19.79 26.19
CA LEU A 408 10.75 20.78 26.73
C LEU A 408 9.31 20.26 26.83
N LEU A 409 8.98 19.19 26.10
CA LEU A 409 7.65 18.58 26.09
C LEU A 409 7.57 17.37 27.05
N VAL A 410 8.59 17.16 27.87
CA VAL A 410 8.73 16.02 28.78
C VAL A 410 8.75 16.52 30.21
N ALA A 411 8.00 15.85 31.09
CA ALA A 411 7.98 16.14 32.52
C ALA A 411 8.08 14.85 33.34
N PRO A 412 8.62 14.90 34.58
CA PRO A 412 8.64 13.74 35.46
C PRO A 412 7.23 13.22 35.73
N LYS A 413 7.06 11.90 35.62
CA LYS A 413 5.79 11.25 35.94
C LYS A 413 5.56 11.30 37.45
N PRO A 414 4.36 11.70 37.93
CA PRO A 414 4.04 11.58 39.35
C PRO A 414 4.20 10.13 39.84
N ALA A 415 4.98 9.94 40.91
CA ALA A 415 5.34 8.60 41.42
C ALA A 415 4.13 7.77 41.86
N ARG A 416 3.07 8.44 42.32
CA ARG A 416 1.83 7.82 42.82
C ARG A 416 0.90 7.25 41.75
N LEU A 417 1.09 7.65 40.49
CA LEU A 417 0.22 7.24 39.39
C LEU A 417 0.81 6.00 38.69
N THR A 418 -0.03 5.21 38.06
CA THR A 418 0.38 4.22 37.05
C THR A 418 0.79 4.93 35.75
N PHE A 419 1.37 4.21 34.78
CA PHE A 419 1.69 4.82 33.48
C PHE A 419 0.41 5.17 32.72
N GLU A 420 -0.61 4.32 32.81
CA GLU A 420 -1.93 4.47 32.19
C GLU A 420 -2.66 5.70 32.73
N GLU A 421 -2.70 5.87 34.06
CA GLU A 421 -3.27 7.07 34.67
C GLU A 421 -2.49 8.32 34.26
N ALA A 422 -1.15 8.25 34.26
CA ALA A 422 -0.31 9.39 33.93
C ALA A 422 -0.41 9.80 32.45
N ALA A 423 -0.61 8.84 31.54
CA ALA A 423 -0.77 9.11 30.10
C ALA A 423 -2.08 9.84 29.77
N SER A 424 -3.06 9.86 30.68
CA SER A 424 -4.33 10.58 30.50
C SER A 424 -4.28 12.08 30.85
N ILE A 425 -3.12 12.56 31.32
CA ILE A 425 -2.98 13.90 31.90
C ILE A 425 -2.56 14.97 30.87
N PRO A 426 -1.47 14.79 30.09
CA PRO A 426 -0.79 15.90 29.42
C PRO A 426 -1.69 16.81 28.57
N ILE A 427 -2.30 16.30 27.50
CA ILE A 427 -3.09 17.07 26.54
C ILE A 427 -4.35 17.62 27.18
N ALA A 428 -5.07 16.80 27.94
CA ALA A 428 -6.33 17.21 28.55
C ALA A 428 -6.13 18.37 29.54
N PHE A 429 -5.16 18.25 30.46
CA PHE A 429 -4.90 19.27 31.46
C PHE A 429 -4.16 20.48 30.90
N LEU A 430 -3.19 20.31 29.99
CA LEU A 430 -2.54 21.47 29.35
C LEU A 430 -3.54 22.30 28.56
N THR A 431 -4.48 21.66 27.85
CA THR A 431 -5.55 22.36 27.15
C THR A 431 -6.43 23.15 28.12
N ALA A 432 -6.84 22.52 29.22
CA ALA A 432 -7.68 23.15 30.23
C ALA A 432 -6.98 24.32 30.95
N GLU A 433 -5.75 24.12 31.41
CA GLU A 433 -4.92 25.15 32.06
C GLU A 433 -4.72 26.35 31.14
N TYR A 434 -4.24 26.10 29.91
CA TYR A 434 -3.98 27.18 28.96
C TYR A 434 -5.25 27.95 28.59
N ALA A 435 -6.36 27.25 28.34
CA ALA A 435 -7.62 27.90 27.98
C ALA A 435 -8.20 28.72 29.14
N LEU A 436 -8.26 28.15 30.34
CA LEU A 436 -8.96 28.77 31.46
C LEU A 436 -8.09 29.76 32.23
N ASN A 437 -6.81 29.45 32.46
CA ASN A 437 -5.92 30.29 33.28
C ASN A 437 -5.12 31.28 32.43
N ASP A 438 -4.49 30.85 31.33
CA ASP A 438 -3.66 31.75 30.53
C ASP A 438 -4.49 32.67 29.63
N LEU A 439 -5.43 32.11 28.87
CA LEU A 439 -6.24 32.85 27.90
C LEU A 439 -7.41 33.58 28.56
N ALA A 440 -8.30 32.83 29.23
CA ALA A 440 -9.49 33.39 29.86
C ALA A 440 -9.20 34.10 31.18
N ARG A 441 -8.13 33.71 31.89
CA ARG A 441 -7.76 34.22 33.22
C ARG A 441 -8.91 34.10 34.22
N LEU A 442 -9.52 32.94 34.26
CA LEU A 442 -10.64 32.61 35.13
C LEU A 442 -10.27 32.82 36.61
N THR A 443 -11.15 33.48 37.35
CA THR A 443 -10.95 33.82 38.76
C THR A 443 -12.09 33.32 39.65
N ALA A 444 -11.84 33.32 40.97
CA ALA A 444 -12.81 32.84 41.94
C ALA A 444 -14.12 33.65 41.90
N GLY A 445 -15.25 32.95 41.99
CA GLY A 445 -16.59 33.54 41.94
C GLY A 445 -17.15 33.76 40.52
N GLU A 446 -16.35 33.58 39.47
CA GLU A 446 -16.86 33.58 38.09
C GLU A 446 -17.60 32.28 37.76
N THR A 447 -18.39 32.29 36.69
CA THR A 447 -19.10 31.11 36.20
C THR A 447 -18.60 30.73 34.82
N VAL A 448 -18.32 29.44 34.59
CA VAL A 448 -17.84 28.92 33.31
C VAL A 448 -18.77 27.81 32.79
N LEU A 449 -19.07 27.85 31.50
CA LEU A 449 -19.77 26.77 30.80
C LEU A 449 -18.76 25.86 30.09
N ILE A 450 -18.78 24.57 30.42
CA ILE A 450 -17.89 23.55 29.85
C ILE A 450 -18.72 22.61 28.99
N HIS A 451 -18.47 22.64 27.68
CA HIS A 451 -19.08 21.70 26.75
C HIS A 451 -18.44 20.31 26.80
N ALA A 452 -19.26 19.27 26.60
CA ALA A 452 -18.84 17.88 26.70
C ALA A 452 -18.05 17.60 28.00
N ALA A 453 -18.53 18.12 29.13
CA ALA A 453 -17.83 18.14 30.41
C ALA A 453 -17.46 16.75 30.94
N ALA A 454 -18.12 15.69 30.45
CA ALA A 454 -17.84 14.31 30.81
C ALA A 454 -16.81 13.61 29.89
N GLY A 455 -16.17 14.35 28.97
CA GLY A 455 -15.03 13.89 28.17
C GLY A 455 -13.69 14.20 28.84
N GLY A 456 -12.58 13.73 28.27
CA GLY A 456 -11.24 13.90 28.85
C GLY A 456 -10.87 15.37 29.15
N VAL A 457 -10.88 16.22 28.13
CA VAL A 457 -10.64 17.68 28.29
C VAL A 457 -11.70 18.33 29.18
N GLY A 458 -12.96 17.91 29.05
CA GLY A 458 -14.06 18.42 29.87
C GLY A 458 -13.84 18.20 31.36
N LEU A 459 -13.44 16.99 31.76
CA LEU A 459 -13.18 16.64 33.16
C LEU A 459 -11.94 17.35 33.70
N ALA A 460 -10.90 17.50 32.89
CA ALA A 460 -9.74 18.32 33.27
C ALA A 460 -10.14 19.79 33.49
N ALA A 461 -10.96 20.35 32.59
CA ALA A 461 -11.45 21.72 32.68
C ALA A 461 -12.35 21.93 33.92
N VAL A 462 -13.21 20.97 34.28
CA VAL A 462 -14.01 21.02 35.51
C VAL A 462 -13.09 21.14 36.73
N GLN A 463 -12.06 20.29 36.82
CA GLN A 463 -11.12 20.28 37.94
C GLN A 463 -10.31 21.59 38.03
N VAL A 464 -9.83 22.10 36.89
CA VAL A 464 -9.10 23.37 36.83
C VAL A 464 -9.99 24.53 37.25
N ALA A 465 -11.22 24.62 36.73
CA ALA A 465 -12.18 25.66 37.09
C ALA A 465 -12.54 25.63 38.59
N GLN A 466 -12.75 24.45 39.16
CA GLN A 466 -13.00 24.27 40.59
C GLN A 466 -11.79 24.72 41.44
N ARG A 467 -10.56 24.40 41.01
CA ARG A 467 -9.33 24.86 41.68
C ARG A 467 -9.23 26.38 41.69
N CYS A 468 -9.71 27.04 40.63
CA CYS A 468 -9.77 28.50 40.53
C CYS A 468 -10.92 29.11 41.36
N GLY A 469 -11.81 28.29 41.94
CA GLY A 469 -12.96 28.75 42.72
C GLY A 469 -14.13 29.26 41.87
N ALA A 470 -14.19 28.86 40.59
CA ALA A 470 -15.29 29.20 39.70
C ALA A 470 -16.47 28.22 39.85
N THR A 471 -17.68 28.71 39.55
CA THR A 471 -18.87 27.88 39.42
C THR A 471 -18.91 27.25 38.03
N VAL A 472 -19.06 25.92 37.97
CA VAL A 472 -19.05 25.20 36.69
C VAL A 472 -20.47 24.82 36.27
N LEU A 473 -20.84 25.21 35.05
CA LEU A 473 -21.98 24.69 34.31
C LEU A 473 -21.45 23.71 33.26
N GLY A 474 -22.04 22.53 33.12
CA GLY A 474 -21.54 21.48 32.23
C GLY A 474 -22.60 20.99 31.26
N THR A 475 -22.21 20.63 30.04
CA THR A 475 -23.09 19.90 29.11
C THR A 475 -22.57 18.49 28.85
N ALA A 476 -23.46 17.51 28.79
CA ALA A 476 -23.19 16.13 28.37
C ALA A 476 -24.48 15.43 27.92
N SER A 477 -24.37 14.19 27.43
CA SER A 477 -25.55 13.33 27.23
C SER A 477 -26.25 13.06 28.58
N PRO A 478 -27.59 12.91 28.60
CA PRO A 478 -28.38 12.73 29.84
C PRO A 478 -27.87 11.64 30.78
N GLU A 479 -27.43 10.51 30.22
CA GLU A 479 -26.92 9.37 30.98
C GLU A 479 -25.65 9.68 31.79
N LYS A 480 -24.95 10.78 31.49
CA LYS A 480 -23.73 11.23 32.18
C LYS A 480 -23.98 12.37 33.17
N HIS A 481 -25.21 12.88 33.28
CA HIS A 481 -25.50 14.05 34.12
C HIS A 481 -25.25 13.78 35.60
N HIS A 482 -25.64 12.60 36.10
CA HIS A 482 -25.37 12.21 37.49
C HIS A 482 -23.88 12.29 37.84
N PHE A 483 -23.04 11.70 36.98
CA PHE A 483 -21.59 11.72 37.15
C PHE A 483 -21.01 13.14 37.14
N LEU A 484 -21.53 14.04 36.30
CA LEU A 484 -21.09 15.44 36.30
C LEU A 484 -21.43 16.16 37.60
N LEU A 485 -22.65 15.97 38.11
CA LEU A 485 -23.07 16.56 39.38
C LEU A 485 -22.22 16.04 40.54
N GLU A 486 -21.93 14.73 40.58
CA GLU A 486 -21.01 14.13 41.56
C GLU A 486 -19.58 14.64 41.44
N SER A 487 -19.15 15.01 40.23
CA SER A 487 -17.84 15.61 39.96
C SER A 487 -17.77 17.09 40.37
N GLY A 488 -18.84 17.64 40.96
CA GLY A 488 -18.91 19.00 41.49
C GLY A 488 -19.27 20.07 40.44
N VAL A 489 -19.88 19.68 39.32
CA VAL A 489 -20.56 20.62 38.40
C VAL A 489 -21.86 21.09 39.05
N ALA A 490 -22.14 22.39 39.01
CA ALA A 490 -23.33 22.96 39.65
C ALA A 490 -24.62 22.61 38.90
N HIS A 491 -24.60 22.63 37.56
CA HIS A 491 -25.73 22.27 36.72
C HIS A 491 -25.26 21.49 35.48
N ALA A 492 -25.96 20.40 35.16
CA ALA A 492 -25.72 19.59 33.98
C ALA A 492 -26.85 19.76 32.96
N PHE A 493 -26.49 20.05 31.71
CA PHE A 493 -27.43 20.25 30.59
C PHE A 493 -27.17 19.26 29.44
N HIS A 494 -28.14 19.13 28.54
CA HIS A 494 -28.03 18.28 27.35
C HIS A 494 -27.06 18.87 26.31
N SER A 495 -26.02 18.14 25.91
CA SER A 495 -24.98 18.67 25.01
C SER A 495 -25.37 18.78 23.53
N ARG A 496 -26.49 18.19 23.12
CA ARG A 496 -27.00 18.24 21.72
C ARG A 496 -28.25 19.09 21.54
N GLU A 497 -28.63 19.84 22.58
CA GLU A 497 -29.77 20.77 22.54
C GLU A 497 -29.25 22.17 22.88
N LEU A 498 -30.02 23.21 22.58
CA LEU A 498 -29.65 24.61 22.85
C LEU A 498 -30.32 25.16 24.13
N SER A 499 -30.77 24.28 25.02
CA SER A 499 -31.51 24.65 26.22
C SER A 499 -30.62 25.06 27.41
N PHE A 500 -29.30 25.01 27.24
CA PHE A 500 -28.28 25.29 28.27
C PHE A 500 -27.96 26.77 28.42
#